data_AF-A0A246E3N9-F1
#
_entry.id   AF-A0A246E3N9-F1
#
_cell.length_a   1.000
_cell.length_b   1.000
_cell.length_c   1.000
_cell.angle_alpha   90.00
_cell.angle_beta   90.00
_cell.angle_gamma   90.00
#
_symmetry.space_group_name_H-M   'P 1'
#
loop_
_entity.id
_entity.type
_entity.pdbx_description
1 polymer ?
#
loop_
_entity_poly.entity_id
_entity_poly.type
_entity_poly.pdbx_seq_one_letter_code
_entity_poly.pdbx_strand_id
1 'polypeptide(L)'
;TDYYTLSGADPEGLFPAILGHEGAGVVVDVGPGVTSVRKDDHVIPLYTPECRQCKFCLSQKTNLCQAIRSTQGRGLMPDATSRFSLDGKPIYHYMGTSTFSNYIVVPEIALAKVRSDAPFDKICYIGCGVTTGIGAVIFTAKVEAGANVVVFG
;
A
#
# COMPACT_ATOMS: atom_id res chain seq x y z
N THR A 1 -0.28 -9.83 7.51
CA THR A 1 -1.64 -9.49 7.02
C THR A 1 -2.08 -10.44 5.92
N ASP A 2 -1.26 -10.68 4.89
CA ASP A 2 -1.63 -11.56 3.76
C ASP A 2 -1.99 -12.98 4.20
N TYR A 3 -1.19 -13.58 5.10
CA TYR A 3 -1.50 -14.90 5.67
C TYR A 3 -2.80 -14.92 6.46
N TYR A 4 -3.10 -13.85 7.20
CA TYR A 4 -4.34 -13.75 7.98
C TYR A 4 -5.57 -13.78 7.07
N THR A 5 -5.56 -13.00 5.97
CA THR A 5 -6.61 -13.08 4.95
C THR A 5 -6.66 -14.44 4.28
N LEU A 6 -5.51 -15.00 3.87
CA LEU A 6 -5.43 -16.32 3.23
C LEU A 6 -6.00 -17.44 4.11
N SER A 7 -5.81 -17.35 5.43
CA SER A 7 -6.30 -18.36 6.37
C SER A 7 -7.82 -18.43 6.50
N GLY A 8 -8.54 -17.41 6.00
CA GLY A 8 -9.99 -17.28 6.16
C GLY A 8 -10.44 -16.77 7.53
N ALA A 9 -9.50 -16.44 8.43
CA ALA A 9 -9.80 -15.85 9.73
C ALA A 9 -10.14 -14.36 9.66
N ASP A 10 -9.87 -13.71 8.54
CA ASP A 10 -10.25 -12.33 8.23
C ASP A 10 -11.73 -12.26 7.81
N PRO A 11 -12.62 -11.64 8.60
CA PRO A 11 -14.04 -11.54 8.24
C PRO A 11 -14.28 -10.68 6.99
N GLU A 12 -13.33 -9.82 6.63
CA GLU A 12 -13.38 -9.00 5.42
C GLU A 12 -12.65 -9.67 4.24
N GLY A 13 -12.17 -10.91 4.41
CA GLY A 13 -11.47 -11.65 3.38
C GLY A 13 -12.35 -11.93 2.17
N LEU A 14 -11.91 -11.49 0.99
CA LEU A 14 -12.62 -11.67 -0.29
C LEU A 14 -11.77 -12.49 -1.25
N PHE A 15 -12.39 -13.47 -1.90
CA PHE A 15 -11.74 -14.36 -2.87
C PHE A 15 -12.60 -14.55 -4.13
N PRO A 16 -11.99 -14.74 -5.33
CA PRO A 16 -10.55 -14.81 -5.57
C PRO A 16 -9.88 -13.42 -5.52
N ALA A 17 -8.66 -13.33 -4.96
CA ALA A 17 -7.90 -12.08 -4.86
C ALA A 17 -6.41 -12.31 -5.14
N ILE A 18 -5.73 -11.29 -5.66
CA ILE A 18 -4.25 -11.25 -5.70
C ILE A 18 -3.78 -10.55 -4.42
N LEU A 19 -3.20 -11.32 -3.49
CA LEU A 19 -2.68 -10.80 -2.22
C LEU A 19 -1.36 -10.03 -2.41
N GLY A 20 -0.73 -9.66 -1.29
CA GLY A 20 0.52 -8.92 -1.27
C GLY A 20 0.26 -7.42 -1.14
N HIS A 21 0.90 -6.80 -0.15
CA HIS A 21 0.84 -5.36 0.08
C HIS A 21 2.21 -4.72 0.34
N GLU A 22 3.26 -5.54 0.31
CA GLU A 22 4.63 -5.14 0.50
C GLU A 22 5.40 -5.48 -0.79
N GLY A 23 6.01 -4.46 -1.42
CA GLY A 23 6.63 -4.62 -2.73
C GLY A 23 7.34 -3.35 -3.18
N ALA A 24 8.18 -3.50 -4.19
CA ALA A 24 8.86 -2.42 -4.87
C ALA A 24 8.97 -2.75 -6.36
N GLY A 25 8.97 -1.74 -7.22
CA GLY A 25 9.02 -1.97 -8.66
C GLY A 25 9.29 -0.71 -9.46
N VAL A 26 9.08 -0.81 -10.76
CA VAL A 26 9.27 0.27 -11.72
C VAL A 26 7.93 0.58 -12.37
N VAL A 27 7.63 1.86 -12.55
CA VAL A 27 6.45 2.30 -13.30
C VAL A 27 6.62 1.95 -14.77
N VAL A 28 5.70 1.14 -15.30
CA VAL A 28 5.73 0.68 -16.69
C VAL A 28 5.00 1.67 -17.61
N ASP A 29 3.89 2.23 -17.12
CA ASP A 29 3.07 3.23 -17.81
C ASP A 29 2.20 4.00 -16.82
N VAL A 30 1.59 5.11 -17.23
CA VAL A 30 0.69 5.94 -16.41
C VAL A 30 -0.61 6.27 -17.15
N GLY A 31 -1.70 6.38 -16.38
CA GLY A 31 -3.00 6.81 -16.91
C GLY A 31 -3.06 8.32 -17.21
N PRO A 32 -4.10 8.78 -17.94
CA PRO A 32 -4.31 10.19 -18.18
C PRO A 32 -4.39 11.01 -16.88
N GLY A 33 -3.71 12.16 -16.83
CA GLY A 33 -3.75 13.08 -15.70
C GLY A 33 -2.79 12.78 -14.55
N VAL A 34 -2.04 11.67 -14.60
CA VAL A 34 -0.97 11.37 -13.64
C VAL A 34 0.19 12.34 -13.84
N THR A 35 0.73 12.90 -12.74
CA THR A 35 1.78 13.92 -12.78
C THR A 35 2.92 13.70 -11.79
N SER A 36 2.71 12.91 -10.73
CA SER A 36 3.68 12.69 -9.65
C SER A 36 4.68 11.57 -9.93
N VAL A 37 4.36 10.67 -10.86
CA VAL A 37 5.21 9.57 -11.31
C VAL A 37 5.17 9.47 -12.83
N ARG A 38 6.18 8.83 -13.43
CA ARG A 38 6.24 8.55 -14.86
C ARG A 38 6.91 7.21 -15.10
N LYS A 39 6.84 6.72 -16.34
CA LYS A 39 7.58 5.53 -16.78
C LYS A 39 9.05 5.59 -16.33
N ASP A 40 9.57 4.43 -15.93
CA ASP A 40 10.91 4.18 -15.42
C ASP A 40 11.20 4.73 -14.00
N ASP A 41 10.23 5.39 -13.35
CA ASP A 41 10.38 5.74 -11.93
C ASP A 41 10.33 4.48 -11.05
N HIS A 42 11.26 4.42 -10.10
CA HIS A 42 11.26 3.40 -9.05
C HIS A 42 10.24 3.78 -7.98
N VAL A 43 9.42 2.83 -7.56
CA VAL A 43 8.27 3.08 -6.69
C VAL A 43 8.02 1.98 -5.67
N ILE A 44 7.30 2.35 -4.61
CA ILE A 44 6.72 1.44 -3.61
C ILE A 44 5.20 1.68 -3.56
N PRO A 45 4.37 0.61 -3.70
CA PRO A 45 2.93 0.71 -3.48
C PRO A 45 2.58 1.00 -2.02
N LEU A 46 1.55 1.82 -1.80
CA LEU A 46 1.11 2.26 -0.49
C LEU A 46 -0.30 1.73 -0.20
N TYR A 47 -0.42 0.78 0.73
CA TYR A 47 -1.75 0.32 1.15
C TYR A 47 -2.53 1.38 1.94
N THR A 48 -1.84 2.36 2.51
CA THR A 48 -2.43 3.59 3.06
C THR A 48 -2.03 4.74 2.13
N PRO A 49 -2.94 5.21 1.26
CA PRO A 49 -2.61 6.23 0.27
C PRO A 49 -2.40 7.61 0.91
N GLU A 50 -1.90 8.57 0.14
CA GLU A 50 -1.77 9.96 0.57
C GLU A 50 -2.32 10.92 -0.50
N CYS A 51 -3.62 11.29 -0.41
CA CYS A 51 -4.22 12.19 -1.39
C CYS A 51 -3.87 13.67 -1.20
N ARG A 52 -3.26 14.04 -0.06
CA ARG A 52 -2.84 15.42 0.29
C ARG A 52 -3.94 16.50 0.30
N GLN A 53 -5.21 16.11 0.22
CA GLN A 53 -6.33 17.04 0.10
C GLN A 53 -7.47 16.76 1.08
N CYS A 54 -7.64 15.51 1.54
CA CYS A 54 -8.69 15.18 2.50
C CYS A 54 -8.34 15.66 3.91
N LYS A 55 -9.38 15.84 4.76
CA LYS A 55 -9.22 16.30 6.15
C LYS A 55 -8.19 15.49 6.97
N PHE A 56 -8.02 14.20 6.68
CA PHE A 56 -7.06 13.33 7.36
C PHE A 56 -5.63 13.70 6.95
N CYS A 57 -5.34 13.75 5.66
CA CYS A 57 -4.03 14.15 5.12
C CYS A 57 -3.63 15.57 5.55
N LEU A 58 -4.60 16.48 5.72
CA LEU A 58 -4.33 17.86 6.14
C LEU A 58 -4.18 18.04 7.66
N SER A 59 -4.53 17.03 8.47
CA SER A 59 -4.68 17.20 9.92
C SER A 59 -3.39 17.27 10.74
N GLN A 60 -2.27 16.81 10.18
CA GLN A 60 -0.99 16.57 10.89
C GLN A 60 -1.07 15.63 12.11
N LYS A 61 -2.22 15.00 12.37
CA LYS A 61 -2.46 14.12 13.53
C LYS A 61 -2.60 12.65 13.15
N THR A 62 -2.74 12.36 11.87
CA THR A 62 -2.97 11.00 11.35
C THR A 62 -2.45 10.88 9.92
N ASN A 63 -2.15 9.65 9.52
CA ASN A 63 -1.80 9.26 8.16
C ASN A 63 -2.93 8.48 7.45
N LEU A 64 -4.10 8.31 8.09
CA LEU A 64 -5.18 7.43 7.61
C LEU A 64 -6.06 8.08 6.53
N CYS A 65 -5.50 8.29 5.33
CA CYS A 65 -6.24 8.82 4.19
C CYS A 65 -7.51 8.01 3.91
N GLN A 66 -8.63 8.72 3.68
CA GLN A 66 -9.94 8.10 3.43
C GLN A 66 -10.38 8.15 1.97
N ALA A 67 -9.57 8.75 1.08
CA ALA A 67 -9.98 9.08 -0.28
C ALA A 67 -10.51 7.90 -1.11
N ILE A 68 -9.92 6.71 -0.92
CA ILE A 68 -10.28 5.48 -1.67
C ILE A 68 -10.62 4.31 -0.76
N ARG A 69 -10.81 4.54 0.55
CA ARG A 69 -10.97 3.46 1.53
C ARG A 69 -12.19 2.58 1.24
N SER A 70 -13.28 3.16 0.76
CA SER A 70 -14.54 2.46 0.48
C SER A 70 -14.49 1.51 -0.72
N THR A 71 -13.66 1.80 -1.72
CA THR A 71 -13.42 0.88 -2.86
C THR A 71 -12.31 -0.10 -2.54
N GLN A 72 -11.24 0.36 -1.89
CA GLN A 72 -10.11 -0.46 -1.48
C GLN A 72 -10.53 -1.60 -0.55
N GLY A 73 -11.41 -1.34 0.43
CA GLY A 73 -11.95 -2.38 1.32
C GLY A 73 -12.84 -3.41 0.62
N ARG A 74 -13.37 -3.09 -0.57
CA ARG A 74 -14.13 -4.02 -1.43
C ARG A 74 -13.25 -4.72 -2.47
N GLY A 75 -11.93 -4.52 -2.42
CA GLY A 75 -10.98 -5.08 -3.38
C GLY A 75 -11.09 -4.49 -4.79
N LEU A 76 -11.44 -3.21 -4.90
CA LEU A 76 -11.69 -2.53 -6.18
C LEU A 76 -10.91 -1.21 -6.31
N MET A 77 -10.66 -0.81 -7.56
CA MET A 77 -10.13 0.51 -7.89
C MET A 77 -11.16 1.63 -7.58
N PRO A 78 -10.76 2.92 -7.60
CA PRO A 78 -11.67 4.03 -7.31
C PRO A 78 -12.92 4.09 -8.21
N ASP A 79 -12.85 3.53 -9.42
CA ASP A 79 -13.98 3.40 -10.36
C ASP A 79 -14.87 2.18 -10.08
N ALA A 80 -14.68 1.51 -8.94
CA ALA A 80 -15.38 0.31 -8.50
C ALA A 80 -15.23 -0.91 -9.45
N THR A 81 -14.13 -0.98 -10.21
CA THR A 81 -13.82 -2.15 -11.06
C THR A 81 -12.49 -2.80 -10.65
N SER A 82 -12.27 -4.04 -11.08
CA SER A 82 -10.95 -4.68 -10.99
C SER A 82 -10.13 -4.43 -12.26
N ARG A 83 -8.81 -4.58 -12.13
CA ARG A 83 -7.85 -4.61 -13.25
C ARG A 83 -7.31 -6.01 -13.51
N PHE A 84 -7.71 -6.97 -12.68
CA PHE A 84 -7.32 -8.36 -12.80
C PHE A 84 -8.52 -9.20 -13.22
N SER A 85 -8.28 -10.13 -14.14
CA SER A 85 -9.23 -11.16 -14.52
C SER A 85 -8.50 -12.44 -14.88
N LEU A 86 -9.19 -13.57 -14.71
CA LEU A 86 -8.76 -14.87 -15.19
C LEU A 86 -9.97 -15.56 -15.81
N ASP A 87 -9.81 -16.03 -17.05
CA ASP A 87 -10.89 -16.66 -17.84
C ASP A 87 -12.16 -15.79 -17.91
N GLY A 88 -11.98 -14.47 -18.07
CA GLY A 88 -13.06 -13.48 -18.13
C GLY A 88 -13.75 -13.18 -16.80
N LYS A 89 -13.37 -13.84 -15.70
CA LYS A 89 -13.90 -13.57 -14.36
C LYS A 89 -13.00 -12.59 -13.61
N PRO A 90 -13.55 -11.59 -12.91
CA PRO A 90 -12.76 -10.63 -12.16
C PRO A 90 -12.05 -11.30 -10.97
N ILE A 91 -10.83 -10.85 -10.69
CA ILE A 91 -10.09 -11.18 -9.45
C ILE A 91 -9.97 -9.89 -8.64
N TYR A 92 -10.23 -9.93 -7.34
CA TYR A 92 -10.16 -8.75 -6.48
C TYR A 92 -8.72 -8.25 -6.27
N HIS A 93 -8.60 -6.94 -6.12
CA HIS A 93 -7.39 -6.32 -5.59
C HIS A 93 -7.30 -6.56 -4.08
N TYR A 94 -6.09 -6.63 -3.55
CA TYR A 94 -5.85 -6.72 -2.11
C TYR A 94 -5.16 -5.46 -1.59
N MET A 95 -5.75 -4.85 -0.56
CA MET A 95 -5.22 -3.65 0.10
C MET A 95 -4.81 -2.50 -0.85
N GLY A 96 -5.40 -2.46 -2.06
CA GLY A 96 -5.06 -1.47 -3.09
C GLY A 96 -3.67 -1.61 -3.70
N THR A 97 -3.02 -2.77 -3.57
CA THR A 97 -1.60 -2.98 -3.94
C THR A 97 -1.39 -4.29 -4.72
N SER A 98 -1.85 -5.43 -4.21
CA SER A 98 -1.85 -6.73 -4.90
C SER A 98 -0.47 -7.20 -5.42
N THR A 99 0.57 -7.07 -4.58
CA THR A 99 1.98 -7.22 -4.99
C THR A 99 2.42 -8.64 -5.36
N PHE A 100 1.56 -9.66 -5.21
CA PHE A 100 1.82 -11.03 -5.70
C PHE A 100 1.48 -11.21 -7.18
N SER A 101 1.82 -10.22 -8.01
CA SER A 101 1.69 -10.23 -9.47
C SER A 101 2.88 -9.52 -10.09
N ASN A 102 3.31 -9.97 -11.28
CA ASN A 102 4.39 -9.32 -12.03
C ASN A 102 4.04 -7.87 -12.44
N TYR A 103 2.74 -7.59 -12.60
CA TYR A 103 2.23 -6.26 -12.92
C TYR A 103 1.01 -5.95 -12.06
N ILE A 104 0.94 -4.72 -11.57
CA ILE A 104 -0.17 -4.22 -10.78
C ILE A 104 -0.64 -2.88 -11.36
N VAL A 105 -1.88 -2.52 -11.05
CA VAL A 105 -2.43 -1.19 -11.37
C VAL A 105 -2.95 -0.61 -10.06
N VAL A 106 -2.44 0.58 -9.71
CA VAL A 106 -2.77 1.25 -8.45
C VAL A 106 -3.09 2.74 -8.70
N PRO A 107 -3.89 3.39 -7.85
CA PRO A 107 -4.10 4.83 -7.94
C PRO A 107 -2.78 5.59 -7.75
N GLU A 108 -2.63 6.73 -8.42
CA GLU A 108 -1.44 7.60 -8.28
C GLU A 108 -1.13 7.94 -6.81
N ILE A 109 -2.17 8.22 -6.02
CA ILE A 109 -2.06 8.54 -4.59
C ILE A 109 -1.61 7.36 -3.71
N ALA A 110 -1.51 6.16 -4.29
CA ALA A 110 -1.08 4.93 -3.64
C ALA A 110 0.31 4.47 -4.12
N LEU A 111 1.12 5.39 -4.66
CA LEU A 111 2.51 5.16 -5.04
C LEU A 111 3.43 6.19 -4.39
N ALA A 112 4.54 5.72 -3.83
CA ALA A 112 5.66 6.56 -3.44
C ALA A 112 6.82 6.36 -4.41
N LYS A 113 7.28 7.43 -5.05
CA LYS A 113 8.54 7.45 -5.79
C LYS A 113 9.74 7.34 -4.84
N VAL A 114 10.71 6.51 -5.21
CA VAL A 114 11.96 6.32 -4.48
C VAL A 114 13.17 6.59 -5.36
N ARG A 115 14.36 6.61 -4.76
CA ARG A 115 15.63 6.74 -5.48
C ARG A 115 15.84 5.55 -6.44
N SER A 116 16.35 5.82 -7.64
CA SER A 116 16.48 4.81 -8.71
C SER A 116 17.57 3.76 -8.46
N ASP A 117 18.47 3.99 -7.51
CA ASP A 117 19.53 3.07 -7.11
C ASP A 117 19.20 2.31 -5.81
N ALA A 118 17.98 2.44 -5.28
CA ALA A 118 17.55 1.66 -4.14
C ALA A 118 17.31 0.19 -4.51
N PRO A 119 17.90 -0.77 -3.77
CA PRO A 119 17.74 -2.19 -4.07
C PRO A 119 16.36 -2.70 -3.66
N PHE A 120 15.59 -3.24 -4.63
CA PHE A 120 14.21 -3.68 -4.43
C PHE A 120 14.05 -4.82 -3.42
N ASP A 121 15.04 -5.72 -3.32
CA ASP A 121 15.07 -6.81 -2.34
C ASP A 121 15.23 -6.33 -0.89
N LYS A 122 15.53 -5.03 -0.70
CA LYS A 122 15.61 -4.39 0.62
C LYS A 122 14.48 -3.40 0.85
N ILE A 123 14.21 -2.54 -0.12
CA ILE A 123 13.25 -1.46 0.10
C ILE A 123 11.81 -1.94 0.08
N CYS A 124 11.49 -3.12 -0.46
CA CYS A 124 10.14 -3.66 -0.37
C CYS A 124 9.63 -3.65 1.09
N TYR A 125 10.49 -3.97 2.06
CA TYR A 125 10.17 -4.01 3.50
C TYR A 125 9.69 -2.68 4.11
N ILE A 126 9.98 -1.54 3.46
CA ILE A 126 9.50 -0.23 3.93
C ILE A 126 8.05 0.06 3.50
N GLY A 127 7.46 -0.79 2.65
CA GLY A 127 6.04 -0.73 2.27
C GLY A 127 5.07 -1.10 3.40
N CYS A 128 5.52 -1.87 4.40
CA CYS A 128 4.73 -2.15 5.59
C CYS A 128 5.57 -2.35 6.86
N GLY A 129 6.25 -3.48 7.01
CA GLY A 129 6.74 -3.92 8.34
C GLY A 129 7.76 -2.97 8.97
N VAL A 130 8.77 -2.55 8.22
CA VAL A 130 9.88 -1.72 8.74
C VAL A 130 9.39 -0.34 9.14
N THR A 131 8.60 0.33 8.29
CA THR A 131 8.09 1.67 8.55
C THR A 131 7.04 1.68 9.65
N THR A 132 6.24 0.60 9.77
CA THR A 132 5.31 0.42 10.89
C THR A 132 6.04 0.35 12.23
N GLY A 133 7.07 -0.49 12.34
CA GLY A 133 7.86 -0.63 13.56
C GLY A 133 8.59 0.66 13.95
N ILE A 134 9.28 1.30 12.99
CA ILE A 134 9.96 2.58 13.21
C ILE A 134 8.95 3.66 13.62
N GLY A 135 7.81 3.73 12.93
CA GLY A 135 6.81 4.76 13.16
C GLY A 135 6.12 4.63 14.52
N ALA A 136 5.90 3.40 15.00
CA ALA A 136 5.36 3.15 16.33
C ALA A 136 6.26 3.76 17.43
N VAL A 137 7.58 3.65 17.28
CA VAL A 137 8.55 4.21 18.24
C VAL A 137 8.66 5.73 18.13
N ILE A 138 8.89 6.23 16.91
CA ILE A 138 9.24 7.65 16.69
C ILE A 138 7.99 8.55 16.74
N PHE A 139 6.91 8.18 16.06
CA PHE A 139 5.76 9.06 15.85
C PHE A 139 4.63 8.81 16.84
N THR A 140 4.38 7.55 17.21
CA THR A 140 3.27 7.18 18.10
C THR A 140 3.67 7.24 19.57
N ALA A 141 4.64 6.41 19.98
CA ALA A 141 5.10 6.34 21.37
C ALA A 141 6.00 7.53 21.73
N LYS A 142 6.68 8.12 20.75
CA LYS A 142 7.63 9.24 20.92
C LYS A 142 8.70 8.92 21.96
N VAL A 143 9.28 7.73 21.85
CA VAL A 143 10.29 7.23 22.79
C VAL A 143 11.47 8.21 22.84
N GLU A 144 11.83 8.62 24.05
CA GLU A 144 12.94 9.54 24.30
C GLU A 144 14.28 8.78 24.47
N ALA A 145 15.38 9.47 24.22
CA ALA A 145 16.72 8.90 24.42
C ALA A 145 16.93 8.52 25.90
N GLY A 146 17.43 7.30 26.14
CA GLY A 146 17.65 6.77 27.49
C GLY A 146 16.43 6.08 28.12
N ALA A 147 15.29 6.01 27.44
CA ALA A 147 14.13 5.27 27.92
C ALA A 147 14.38 3.74 27.95
N ASN A 148 13.82 3.07 28.96
CA ASN A 148 13.71 1.61 28.98
C ASN A 148 12.44 1.18 28.22
N VAL A 149 12.57 0.26 27.27
CA VAL A 149 11.48 -0.18 26.38
C VAL A 149 11.33 -1.69 26.43
N VAL A 150 10.09 -2.17 26.41
CA VAL A 150 9.76 -3.60 26.26
C VAL A 150 9.03 -3.78 24.94
N VAL A 151 9.47 -4.74 24.12
CA VAL A 151 8.84 -5.12 22.85
C VAL A 151 8.37 -6.57 22.97
N PHE A 152 7.08 -6.79 22.79
CA PHE A 152 6.47 -8.12 22.74
C PHE A 152 6.34 -8.52 21.27
N GLY A 153 6.99 -9.63 20.89
CA GLY A 153 6.96 -10.20 19.53
C GLY A 153 5.81 -11.17 19.36
#